data_AF-A0AB39ZXK5-F1
#
_entry.id   AF-A0AB39ZXK5-F1
#
_cell.length_a   1.000
_cell.length_b   1.000
_cell.length_c   1.000
_cell.angle_alpha   90.00
_cell.angle_beta   90.00
_cell.angle_gamma   90.00
#
_symmetry.space_group_name_H-M   'P 1'
#
loop_
_entity.id
_entity.type
_entity.pdbx_description
1 polymer ?
#
loop_
_entity_poly.entity_id
_entity_poly.type
_entity_poly.pdbx_seq_one_letter_code
_entity_poly.pdbx_strand_id
1 'polypeptide(L)'
;MISAMDNFDNRSYGAISKGRSEFSMPELTPEQQKLLIELRRKRQELLLEIQQIKDELNEVVSEMEALDVPEDCKHSNKDKQMSIGRKKFNMDPKKGIEYLVENRLLRHDPQDVAHFLYKGEGLNKTAIGDYLGEKNDFNEDVLKAFVALHDFTNLILVQALRQFLWSFRLPGEAQKIDRMMETFAQRYCQLNPDIFTNTDTCYVLSFAIIMLNTSLHNPSVKDKPTVEQFISMNRGINNGGDLPRGLLESLYESIRTEPFKIPQDDGNDLMHTFFNPDKEGWLWKQGGRYKSWKRRWFILNDNCLYYFEYTTDKEPRGIIPLENISVREIHDRSKPHCFELYASGGAEIIKACKTDSEGKVVEGKHTVYRMSAATEEDQQEWVKRLTQSISHNPFYDILVQRKKKALSNS
;
A
#
# COMPACT_ATOMS: atom_id res chain seq x y z
N MET A 1 -48.79 -11.73 -8.51
CA MET A 1 -48.64 -10.82 -9.67
C MET A 1 -47.18 -10.76 -10.17
N ILE A 2 -46.40 -11.84 -9.96
CA ILE A 2 -45.00 -12.02 -10.38
C ILE A 2 -44.93 -13.29 -11.23
N SER A 3 -45.76 -13.33 -12.29
CA SER A 3 -45.75 -14.42 -13.28
C SER A 3 -46.04 -13.90 -14.70
N ALA A 4 -45.99 -12.58 -14.89
CA ALA A 4 -46.26 -11.91 -16.17
C ALA A 4 -45.08 -11.05 -16.68
N MET A 5 -43.95 -11.02 -15.97
CA MET A 5 -42.77 -10.23 -16.36
C MET A 5 -41.59 -11.06 -16.89
N ASP A 6 -41.67 -12.40 -16.84
CA ASP A 6 -40.62 -13.29 -17.40
C ASP A 6 -40.81 -13.64 -18.89
N ASN A 7 -41.76 -13.01 -19.59
CA ASN A 7 -42.09 -13.35 -20.98
C ASN A 7 -41.79 -12.25 -22.02
N PHE A 8 -41.02 -11.21 -21.65
CA PHE A 8 -40.66 -10.14 -22.59
C PHE A 8 -39.20 -10.11 -23.06
N ASP A 9 -38.39 -11.13 -22.74
CA ASP A 9 -36.95 -11.11 -23.04
C ASP A 9 -36.44 -12.17 -24.03
N ASN A 10 -37.31 -12.80 -24.84
CA ASN A 10 -36.81 -13.82 -25.79
C ASN A 10 -37.44 -13.84 -27.20
N ARG A 11 -38.03 -12.73 -27.66
CA ARG A 11 -38.45 -12.56 -29.06
C ARG A 11 -38.20 -11.13 -29.53
N SER A 12 -36.95 -10.81 -29.89
CA SER A 12 -36.61 -9.72 -30.84
C SER A 12 -35.11 -9.58 -31.15
N TYR A 13 -34.20 -10.31 -30.48
CA TYR A 13 -32.76 -10.27 -30.80
C TYR A 13 -32.34 -11.22 -31.93
N GLY A 14 -33.18 -11.36 -32.95
CA GLY A 14 -32.97 -12.30 -34.05
C GLY A 14 -33.45 -11.78 -35.38
N ALA A 15 -33.11 -10.55 -35.77
CA ALA A 15 -33.11 -10.09 -37.17
C ALA A 15 -32.72 -8.61 -37.33
N ILE A 16 -31.55 -8.17 -36.87
CA ILE A 16 -30.95 -6.92 -37.40
C ILE A 16 -29.45 -7.15 -37.64
N SER A 17 -29.15 -8.10 -38.54
CA SER A 17 -27.81 -8.36 -39.06
C SER A 17 -27.78 -8.31 -40.59
N LYS A 18 -28.53 -7.39 -41.21
CA LYS A 18 -28.44 -7.11 -42.64
C LYS A 18 -28.61 -5.62 -42.90
N GLY A 19 -27.53 -4.99 -43.36
CA GLY A 19 -27.53 -3.62 -43.86
C GLY A 19 -26.81 -2.59 -42.98
N ARG A 20 -25.53 -2.81 -42.62
CA ARG A 20 -24.63 -1.67 -42.39
C ARG A 20 -24.31 -1.08 -43.77
N SER A 21 -25.14 -0.15 -44.24
CA SER A 21 -24.58 0.93 -45.07
C SER A 21 -23.80 1.82 -44.10
N GLU A 22 -22.48 1.85 -44.26
CA GLU A 22 -21.67 2.89 -43.62
C GLU A 22 -22.20 4.24 -44.09
N PHE A 23 -22.84 4.98 -43.18
CA PHE A 23 -23.23 6.36 -43.45
C PHE A 23 -21.93 7.18 -43.55
N SER A 24 -21.52 7.47 -44.78
CA SER A 24 -20.29 8.17 -45.09
C SER A 24 -20.44 9.66 -44.77
N MET A 25 -19.64 10.17 -43.82
CA MET A 25 -19.57 11.59 -43.41
C MET A 25 -19.32 12.66 -44.53
N PRO A 26 -18.78 12.37 -45.73
CA PRO A 26 -18.46 13.40 -46.73
C PRO A 26 -19.65 14.01 -47.49
N GLU A 27 -20.87 13.46 -47.39
CA GLU A 27 -22.02 13.92 -48.20
C GLU A 27 -22.97 14.89 -47.48
N LEU A 28 -22.69 15.24 -46.23
CA LEU A 28 -23.54 16.13 -45.43
C LEU A 28 -23.11 17.59 -45.59
N THR A 29 -24.08 18.49 -45.78
CA THR A 29 -23.79 19.93 -45.76
C THR A 29 -23.27 20.35 -44.37
N PRO A 30 -22.51 21.45 -44.26
CA PRO A 30 -21.98 21.92 -42.97
C PRO A 30 -23.08 22.13 -41.90
N GLU A 31 -24.28 22.53 -42.34
CA GLU A 31 -25.46 22.70 -41.46
C GLU A 31 -25.99 21.36 -40.95
N GLN A 32 -26.03 20.33 -41.80
CA GLN A 32 -26.45 18.98 -41.42
C GLN A 32 -25.44 18.31 -40.48
N GLN A 33 -24.13 18.54 -40.67
CA GLN A 33 -23.10 18.05 -39.75
C GLN A 33 -23.24 18.70 -38.37
N LYS A 34 -23.50 20.01 -38.31
CA LYS A 34 -23.73 20.73 -37.05
C LYS A 34 -24.97 20.21 -36.31
N LEU A 35 -26.08 19.99 -37.04
CA LEU A 35 -27.29 19.41 -36.48
C LEU A 35 -27.07 17.97 -35.96
N LEU A 36 -26.30 17.15 -36.68
CA LEU A 36 -25.99 15.78 -36.26
C LEU A 36 -25.17 15.74 -34.96
N ILE A 37 -24.22 16.65 -34.79
CA ILE A 37 -23.45 16.79 -33.55
C ILE A 37 -24.37 17.18 -32.39
N GLU A 38 -25.28 18.12 -32.62
CA GLU A 38 -26.24 18.55 -31.60
C GLU A 38 -27.22 17.44 -31.20
N LEU A 39 -27.71 16.66 -32.16
CA LEU A 39 -28.57 15.49 -31.90
C LEU A 39 -27.83 14.39 -31.13
N ARG A 40 -26.55 14.14 -31.44
CA ARG A 40 -25.73 13.19 -30.68
C ARG A 40 -25.51 13.65 -29.24
N ARG A 41 -25.25 14.95 -29.03
CA ARG A 41 -25.12 15.56 -27.70
C ARG A 41 -26.41 15.40 -26.88
N LYS A 42 -27.55 15.79 -27.44
CA LYS A 42 -28.87 15.65 -26.79
C LYS A 42 -29.22 14.19 -26.47
N ARG A 43 -28.89 13.25 -27.38
CA ARG A 43 -29.07 11.81 -27.12
C ARG A 43 -28.24 11.34 -25.92
N GLN A 44 -27.02 11.85 -25.79
CA GLN A 44 -26.13 11.47 -24.69
C GLN A 44 -26.58 12.06 -23.36
N GLU A 45 -27.09 13.30 -23.35
CA GLU A 45 -27.72 13.93 -22.19
C GLU A 45 -28.96 13.13 -21.74
N LEU A 46 -29.87 12.80 -22.65
CA LEU A 46 -31.07 12.00 -22.34
C LEU A 46 -30.73 10.60 -21.80
N LEU A 47 -29.66 9.97 -22.29
CA LEU A 47 -29.22 8.67 -21.76
C LEU A 47 -28.69 8.77 -20.32
N LEU A 48 -28.04 9.87 -19.97
CA LEU A 48 -27.60 10.12 -18.60
C LEU A 48 -28.80 10.38 -17.68
N GLU A 49 -29.78 11.17 -18.13
CA GLU A 49 -31.02 11.39 -17.37
C GLU A 49 -31.81 10.09 -17.16
N ILE A 50 -31.95 9.26 -18.20
CA ILE A 50 -32.62 7.95 -18.09
C ILE A 50 -31.88 7.04 -17.10
N GLN A 51 -30.53 7.04 -17.12
CA GLN A 51 -29.74 6.25 -16.19
C GLN A 51 -29.92 6.74 -14.75
N GLN A 52 -29.93 8.05 -14.54
CA GLN A 52 -30.15 8.65 -13.22
C GLN A 52 -31.55 8.33 -12.66
N ILE A 53 -32.59 8.48 -13.48
CA ILE A 53 -33.97 8.14 -13.09
C ILE A 53 -34.08 6.63 -12.78
N LYS A 54 -33.38 5.78 -13.53
CA LYS A 54 -33.37 4.33 -13.27
C LYS A 54 -32.71 3.99 -11.93
N ASP A 55 -31.66 4.72 -11.56
CA ASP A 55 -30.98 4.53 -10.28
C ASP A 55 -31.85 5.02 -9.11
N GLU A 56 -32.50 6.18 -9.24
CA GLU A 56 -33.49 6.70 -8.27
C GLU A 56 -34.67 5.74 -8.08
N LEU A 57 -35.19 5.16 -9.18
CA LEU A 57 -36.31 4.24 -9.13
C LEU A 57 -35.93 2.90 -8.46
N ASN A 58 -34.70 2.43 -8.65
CA ASN A 58 -34.18 1.26 -7.95
C ASN A 58 -34.03 1.52 -6.44
N GLU A 59 -33.64 2.72 -6.04
CA GLU A 59 -33.52 3.11 -4.63
C GLU A 59 -34.90 3.11 -3.95
N VAL A 60 -35.90 3.74 -4.58
CA VAL A 60 -37.28 3.75 -4.07
C VAL A 60 -37.88 2.35 -3.99
N VAL A 61 -37.63 1.48 -4.99
CA VAL A 61 -38.07 0.08 -4.94
C VAL A 61 -37.42 -0.66 -3.77
N SER A 62 -36.12 -0.43 -3.54
CA SER A 62 -35.41 -1.03 -2.41
C SER A 62 -35.94 -0.53 -1.05
N GLU A 63 -36.38 0.73 -0.95
CA GLU A 63 -37.00 1.28 0.26
C GLU A 63 -38.41 0.70 0.50
N MET A 64 -39.21 0.56 -0.57
CA MET A 64 -40.54 -0.06 -0.48
C MET A 64 -40.44 -1.54 -0.08
N GLU A 65 -39.48 -2.28 -0.62
CA GLU A 65 -39.20 -3.67 -0.23
C GLU A 65 -38.68 -3.78 1.20
N ALA A 66 -38.05 -2.74 1.77
CA ALA A 66 -37.59 -2.76 3.16
C ALA A 66 -38.74 -2.58 4.18
N LEU A 67 -39.85 -1.97 3.77
CA LEU A 67 -40.97 -1.63 4.65
C LEU A 67 -42.01 -2.76 4.82
N ASP A 68 -42.01 -3.79 3.96
CA ASP A 68 -43.13 -4.74 3.86
C ASP A 68 -42.76 -6.23 4.11
N VAL A 69 -41.74 -6.53 4.94
CA VAL A 69 -41.19 -7.90 5.07
C VAL A 69 -41.30 -8.50 6.49
N PRO A 70 -41.80 -9.76 6.62
CA PRO A 70 -41.86 -10.49 7.89
C PRO A 70 -40.50 -10.63 8.61
N GLU A 71 -40.54 -10.69 9.94
CA GLU A 71 -39.37 -10.64 10.84
C GLU A 71 -38.22 -11.60 10.50
N ASP A 72 -38.51 -12.79 9.96
CA ASP A 72 -37.51 -13.81 9.62
C ASP A 72 -36.58 -13.41 8.45
N CYS A 73 -37.00 -12.49 7.58
CA CYS A 73 -36.17 -12.04 6.46
C CYS A 73 -35.31 -10.81 6.78
N LYS A 74 -35.54 -10.14 7.93
CA LYS A 74 -34.77 -8.96 8.36
C LYS A 74 -33.31 -9.32 8.69
N HIS A 75 -33.06 -10.53 9.19
CA HIS A 75 -31.70 -11.02 9.49
C HIS A 75 -30.88 -11.17 8.20
N SER A 76 -31.49 -11.78 7.17
CA SER A 76 -30.89 -11.92 5.83
C SER A 76 -30.58 -10.59 5.17
N ASN A 77 -31.40 -9.55 5.42
CA ASN A 77 -31.18 -8.23 4.85
C ASN A 77 -30.03 -7.48 5.55
N LYS A 78 -29.96 -7.52 6.89
CA LYS A 78 -28.85 -6.92 7.64
C LYS A 78 -27.50 -7.55 7.31
N ASP A 79 -27.44 -8.88 7.15
CA ASP A 79 -26.21 -9.58 6.78
C ASP A 79 -25.74 -9.20 5.37
N LYS A 80 -26.68 -9.03 4.43
CA LYS A 80 -26.38 -8.53 3.07
C LYS A 80 -25.85 -7.10 3.11
N GLN A 81 -26.52 -6.20 3.84
CA GLN A 81 -26.06 -4.82 3.98
C GLN A 81 -24.69 -4.74 4.68
N MET A 82 -24.44 -5.58 5.69
CA MET A 82 -23.14 -5.68 6.35
C MET A 82 -22.04 -6.14 5.37
N SER A 83 -22.34 -7.12 4.51
CA SER A 83 -21.42 -7.57 3.44
C SER A 83 -21.12 -6.46 2.43
N ILE A 84 -22.14 -5.68 2.04
CA ILE A 84 -21.96 -4.52 1.15
C ILE A 84 -21.08 -3.45 1.83
N GLY A 85 -21.32 -3.16 3.11
CA GLY A 85 -20.52 -2.21 3.89
C GLY A 85 -19.05 -2.63 4.00
N ARG A 86 -18.78 -3.91 4.26
CA ARG A 86 -17.41 -4.46 4.24
C ARG A 86 -16.74 -4.31 2.87
N LYS A 87 -17.46 -4.60 1.77
CA LYS A 87 -16.93 -4.40 0.41
C LYS A 87 -16.63 -2.94 0.11
N LYS A 88 -17.53 -2.02 0.52
CA LYS A 88 -17.31 -0.57 0.39
C LYS A 88 -16.09 -0.14 1.21
N PHE A 89 -15.94 -0.61 2.44
CA PHE A 89 -14.78 -0.35 3.28
C PHE A 89 -13.47 -0.79 2.61
N ASN A 90 -13.44 -1.99 2.02
CA ASN A 90 -12.25 -2.50 1.35
C ASN A 90 -11.86 -1.70 0.09
N MET A 91 -12.80 -0.95 -0.51
CA MET A 91 -12.53 -0.06 -1.64
C MET A 91 -12.19 1.37 -1.19
N ASP A 92 -12.90 1.88 -0.19
CA ASP A 92 -12.77 3.22 0.38
C ASP A 92 -13.19 3.13 1.86
N PRO A 93 -12.22 3.08 2.79
CA PRO A 93 -12.50 2.85 4.21
C PRO A 93 -13.46 3.88 4.81
N LYS A 94 -13.32 5.14 4.41
CA LYS A 94 -14.17 6.24 4.90
C LYS A 94 -15.62 6.04 4.48
N LYS A 95 -15.86 5.82 3.18
CA LYS A 95 -17.22 5.57 2.66
C LYS A 95 -17.84 4.28 3.19
N GLY A 96 -17.01 3.27 3.45
CA GLY A 96 -17.46 2.03 4.08
C GLY A 96 -18.02 2.26 5.48
N ILE A 97 -17.30 3.01 6.32
CA ILE A 97 -17.76 3.37 7.66
C ILE A 97 -19.01 4.26 7.59
N GLU A 98 -19.03 5.28 6.72
CA GLU A 98 -20.19 6.15 6.50
C GLU A 98 -21.44 5.33 6.14
N TYR A 99 -21.34 4.42 5.16
CA TYR A 99 -22.43 3.55 4.77
C TYR A 99 -22.94 2.68 5.93
N LEU A 100 -22.03 2.08 6.71
CA LEU A 100 -22.41 1.24 7.86
C LEU A 100 -23.13 2.05 8.94
N VAL A 101 -22.73 3.31 9.14
CA VAL A 101 -23.36 4.24 10.08
C VAL A 101 -24.74 4.67 9.60
N GLU A 102 -24.87 5.09 8.34
CA GLU A 102 -26.14 5.54 7.74
C GLU A 102 -27.19 4.42 7.77
N ASN A 103 -26.79 3.18 7.51
CA ASN A 103 -27.66 2.00 7.55
C ASN A 103 -27.89 1.46 8.98
N ARG A 104 -27.41 2.15 10.02
CA ARG A 104 -27.53 1.77 11.43
C ARG A 104 -26.96 0.38 11.76
N LEU A 105 -25.94 -0.04 11.01
CA LEU A 105 -25.21 -1.30 11.21
C LEU A 105 -23.99 -1.11 12.12
N LEU A 106 -23.48 0.11 12.19
CA LEU A 106 -22.38 0.53 13.05
C LEU A 106 -22.75 1.86 13.71
N ARG A 107 -22.39 2.04 14.98
CA ARG A 107 -22.58 3.33 15.64
C ARG A 107 -21.41 4.25 15.29
N HIS A 108 -21.71 5.54 15.10
CA HIS A 108 -20.68 6.55 14.84
C HIS A 108 -19.97 6.94 16.14
N ASP A 109 -19.25 5.98 16.72
CA ASP A 109 -18.53 6.09 17.97
C ASP A 109 -17.14 5.43 17.82
N PRO A 110 -16.05 6.05 18.30
CA PRO A 110 -14.70 5.53 18.08
C PRO A 110 -14.50 4.09 18.60
N GLN A 111 -15.12 3.73 19.72
CA GLN A 111 -15.01 2.42 20.33
C GLN A 111 -15.73 1.36 19.50
N ASP A 112 -16.95 1.66 19.03
CA ASP A 112 -17.72 0.76 18.17
C ASP A 112 -17.01 0.53 16.82
N VAL A 113 -16.46 1.59 16.21
CA VAL A 113 -15.65 1.47 14.98
C VAL A 113 -14.37 0.67 15.24
N ALA A 114 -13.66 0.93 16.33
CA ALA A 114 -12.46 0.18 16.70
C ALA A 114 -12.74 -1.32 16.88
N HIS A 115 -13.84 -1.68 17.55
CA HIS A 115 -14.27 -3.08 17.71
C HIS A 115 -14.59 -3.74 16.36
N PHE A 116 -15.24 -3.01 15.45
CA PHE A 116 -15.51 -3.50 14.09
C PHE A 116 -14.21 -3.79 13.32
N LEU A 117 -13.25 -2.86 13.35
CA LEU A 117 -11.95 -3.02 12.70
C LEU A 117 -11.13 -4.15 13.33
N TYR A 118 -11.17 -4.28 14.66
CA TYR A 118 -10.43 -5.30 15.41
C TYR A 118 -10.97 -6.71 15.13
N LYS A 119 -12.30 -6.87 15.06
CA LYS A 119 -12.91 -8.14 14.64
C LYS A 119 -12.47 -8.51 13.22
N GLY A 120 -12.35 -7.52 12.33
CA GLY A 120 -11.71 -7.66 11.02
C GLY A 120 -12.37 -8.66 10.07
N GLU A 121 -13.61 -9.06 10.33
CA GLU A 121 -14.28 -10.13 9.59
C GLU A 121 -14.64 -9.67 8.17
N GLY A 122 -13.94 -10.19 7.15
CA GLY A 122 -14.15 -9.81 5.75
C GLY A 122 -13.60 -8.41 5.39
N LEU A 123 -12.75 -7.84 6.24
CA LEU A 123 -12.08 -6.56 6.00
C LEU A 123 -10.66 -6.78 5.51
N ASN A 124 -10.25 -5.97 4.53
CA ASN A 124 -8.87 -5.90 4.06
C ASN A 124 -8.00 -5.22 5.12
N LYS A 125 -6.91 -5.88 5.51
CA LYS A 125 -5.98 -5.44 6.56
C LYS A 125 -5.16 -4.21 6.15
N THR A 126 -4.92 -4.01 4.86
CA THR A 126 -4.34 -2.77 4.31
C THR A 126 -5.32 -1.62 4.47
N ALA A 127 -6.59 -1.80 4.10
CA ALA A 127 -7.64 -0.81 4.28
C ALA A 127 -7.84 -0.41 5.77
N ILE A 128 -7.70 -1.37 6.69
CA ILE A 128 -7.69 -1.10 8.13
C ILE A 128 -6.50 -0.20 8.51
N GLY A 129 -5.29 -0.55 8.07
CA GLY A 129 -4.09 0.24 8.35
C GLY A 129 -4.17 1.66 7.81
N ASP A 130 -4.68 1.83 6.58
CA ASP A 130 -4.85 3.12 5.95
C ASP A 130 -5.80 4.02 6.74
N TYR A 131 -6.95 3.48 7.16
CA TYR A 131 -7.96 4.21 7.94
C TYR A 131 -7.46 4.58 9.33
N LEU A 132 -6.82 3.66 10.04
CA LEU A 132 -6.27 3.91 11.38
C LEU A 132 -5.10 4.91 11.34
N GLY A 133 -4.38 4.95 10.23
CA GLY A 133 -3.26 5.85 10.04
C GLY A 133 -3.64 7.29 9.71
N GLU A 134 -4.90 7.60 9.38
CA GLU A 134 -5.31 8.97 9.00
C GLU A 134 -5.14 10.01 10.12
N LYS A 135 -4.94 11.27 9.75
CA LYS A 135 -4.67 12.39 10.68
C LYS A 135 -5.92 13.16 11.13
N ASN A 136 -7.10 12.55 11.00
CA ASN A 136 -8.34 13.19 11.45
C ASN A 136 -8.60 12.84 12.92
N ASP A 137 -9.12 13.78 13.71
CA ASP A 137 -9.36 13.58 15.15
C ASP A 137 -10.14 12.29 15.45
N PHE A 138 -11.19 12.00 14.68
CA PHE A 138 -11.96 10.77 14.81
C PHE A 138 -11.12 9.50 14.56
N ASN A 139 -10.28 9.49 13.51
CA ASN A 139 -9.42 8.36 13.19
C ASN A 139 -8.35 8.14 14.27
N GLU A 140 -7.80 9.21 14.85
CA GLU A 140 -6.86 9.13 15.96
C GLU A 140 -7.50 8.54 17.22
N ASP A 141 -8.75 8.91 17.52
CA ASP A 141 -9.48 8.34 18.65
C ASP A 141 -9.86 6.86 18.40
N VAL A 142 -10.23 6.51 17.16
CA VAL A 142 -10.42 5.11 16.74
C VAL A 142 -9.11 4.33 16.89
N LEU A 143 -7.96 4.88 16.51
CA LEU A 143 -6.65 4.23 16.67
C LEU A 143 -6.34 3.97 18.15
N LYS A 144 -6.54 4.96 19.02
CA LYS A 144 -6.35 4.76 20.48
C LYS A 144 -7.27 3.67 21.02
N ALA A 145 -8.55 3.69 20.64
CA ALA A 145 -9.51 2.65 21.03
C ALA A 145 -9.11 1.27 20.50
N PHE A 146 -8.68 1.19 19.24
CA PHE A 146 -8.23 -0.06 18.59
C PHE A 146 -7.01 -0.66 19.28
N VAL A 147 -6.01 0.17 19.60
CA VAL A 147 -4.83 -0.25 20.35
C VAL A 147 -5.20 -0.68 21.77
N ALA A 148 -6.19 -0.04 22.41
CA ALA A 148 -6.68 -0.42 23.73
C ALA A 148 -7.32 -1.82 23.77
N LEU A 149 -7.84 -2.32 22.64
CA LEU A 149 -8.35 -3.69 22.51
C LEU A 149 -7.26 -4.76 22.52
N HIS A 150 -5.99 -4.37 22.37
CA HIS A 150 -4.87 -5.30 22.49
C HIS A 150 -4.41 -5.38 23.94
N ASP A 151 -4.33 -6.61 24.45
CA ASP A 151 -3.78 -6.91 25.76
C ASP A 151 -2.30 -7.33 25.63
N PHE A 152 -1.40 -6.41 26.01
CA PHE A 152 0.04 -6.63 26.01
C PHE A 152 0.60 -6.97 27.40
N THR A 153 -0.25 -7.26 28.37
CA THR A 153 0.17 -7.55 29.74
C THR A 153 1.04 -8.81 29.77
N ASN A 154 2.23 -8.73 30.41
CA ASN A 154 3.19 -9.83 30.53
C ASN A 154 3.73 -10.38 29.19
N LEU A 155 3.51 -9.69 28.07
CA LEU A 155 4.10 -10.05 26.79
C LEU A 155 5.44 -9.33 26.62
N ILE A 156 6.45 -10.03 26.10
CA ILE A 156 7.66 -9.35 25.63
C ILE A 156 7.35 -8.53 24.37
N LEU A 157 8.16 -7.51 24.10
CA LEU A 157 7.90 -6.56 23.01
C LEU A 157 7.68 -7.23 21.64
N VAL A 158 8.43 -8.30 21.33
CA VAL A 158 8.24 -9.08 20.09
C VAL A 158 6.85 -9.73 20.03
N GLN A 159 6.35 -10.29 21.14
CA GLN A 159 5.04 -10.94 21.19
C GLN A 159 3.91 -9.90 21.01
N ALA A 160 4.04 -8.75 21.68
CA ALA A 160 3.11 -7.64 21.51
C ALA A 160 3.10 -7.13 20.06
N LEU A 161 4.28 -6.97 19.44
CA LEU A 161 4.40 -6.59 18.02
C LEU A 161 3.76 -7.63 17.09
N ARG A 162 3.92 -8.94 17.36
CA ARG A 162 3.26 -9.99 16.56
C ARG A 162 1.75 -9.86 16.60
N GLN A 163 1.18 -9.67 17.78
CA GLN A 163 -0.27 -9.51 17.92
C GLN A 163 -0.75 -8.23 17.22
N PHE A 164 -0.04 -7.12 17.42
CA PHE A 164 -0.40 -5.84 16.85
C PHE A 164 -0.35 -5.84 15.31
N LEU A 165 0.75 -6.33 14.73
CA LEU A 165 0.97 -6.42 13.28
C LEU A 165 0.16 -7.53 12.60
N TRP A 166 -0.50 -8.40 13.38
CA TRP A 166 -1.47 -9.36 12.85
C TRP A 166 -2.83 -8.70 12.58
N SER A 167 -3.15 -7.61 13.29
CA SER A 167 -4.47 -7.00 13.25
C SER A 167 -4.70 -6.11 12.02
N PHE A 168 -3.64 -5.64 11.36
CA PHE A 168 -3.68 -4.77 10.17
C PHE A 168 -2.34 -4.82 9.42
N ARG A 169 -2.26 -4.24 8.22
CA ARG A 169 -0.98 -3.99 7.52
C ARG A 169 -0.52 -2.56 7.72
N LEU A 170 0.75 -2.36 8.06
CA LEU A 170 1.32 -1.03 8.22
C LEU A 170 1.17 -0.24 6.91
N PRO A 171 0.68 1.02 6.98
CA PRO A 171 0.56 1.89 5.82
C PRO A 171 1.94 2.29 5.31
N GLY A 172 1.94 2.90 4.13
CA GLY A 172 3.17 3.23 3.45
C GLY A 172 3.79 4.57 3.79
N GLU A 173 2.97 5.52 4.21
CA GLU A 173 3.41 6.87 4.51
C GLU A 173 4.03 6.95 5.91
N ALA A 174 5.24 7.51 5.99
CA ALA A 174 6.02 7.63 7.23
C ALA A 174 5.22 8.24 8.39
N GLN A 175 4.38 9.24 8.11
CA GLN A 175 3.56 9.92 9.13
C GLN A 175 2.46 9.02 9.69
N LYS A 176 1.90 8.12 8.87
CA LYS A 176 0.89 7.17 9.34
C LYS A 176 1.55 6.10 10.21
N ILE A 177 2.70 5.57 9.77
CA ILE A 177 3.49 4.60 10.55
C ILE A 177 3.86 5.18 11.92
N ASP A 178 4.37 6.42 11.96
CA ASP A 178 4.74 7.10 13.22
C ASP A 178 3.57 7.16 14.21
N ARG A 179 2.37 7.58 13.76
CA ARG A 179 1.17 7.60 14.62
C ARG A 179 0.82 6.22 15.19
N MET A 180 0.83 5.19 14.35
CA MET A 180 0.45 3.83 14.77
C MET A 180 1.46 3.25 15.76
N MET A 181 2.76 3.40 15.47
CA MET A 181 3.83 2.87 16.31
C MET A 181 4.01 3.65 17.60
N GLU A 182 3.76 4.97 17.60
CA GLU A 182 3.69 5.80 18.80
C GLU A 182 2.58 5.30 19.73
N THR A 183 1.36 5.14 19.19
CA THR A 183 0.20 4.68 19.98
C THR A 183 0.44 3.27 20.55
N PHE A 184 1.03 2.37 19.75
CA PHE A 184 1.47 1.06 20.21
C PHE A 184 2.48 1.15 21.36
N ALA A 185 3.54 1.94 21.21
CA ALA A 185 4.58 2.09 22.22
C ALA A 185 4.03 2.66 23.53
N GLN A 186 3.12 3.63 23.45
CA GLN A 186 2.43 4.19 24.62
C GLN A 186 1.63 3.11 25.34
N ARG A 187 0.82 2.32 24.61
CA ARG A 187 0.03 1.24 25.19
C ARG A 187 0.89 0.15 25.82
N TYR A 188 1.97 -0.26 25.14
CA TYR A 188 2.88 -1.28 25.67
C TYR A 188 3.51 -0.84 26.99
N CYS A 189 4.00 0.41 27.06
CA CYS A 189 4.58 0.97 28.29
C CYS A 189 3.55 1.12 29.41
N GLN A 190 2.31 1.49 29.09
CA GLN A 190 1.22 1.57 30.07
C GLN A 190 0.92 0.21 30.73
N LEU A 191 0.97 -0.89 29.95
CA LEU A 191 0.72 -2.24 30.45
C LEU A 191 1.97 -2.90 31.07
N ASN A 192 3.17 -2.37 30.77
CA ASN A 192 4.45 -2.91 31.22
C ASN A 192 5.40 -1.79 31.70
N PRO A 193 5.07 -1.09 32.80
CA PRO A 193 5.74 0.14 33.22
C PRO A 193 7.21 -0.04 33.63
N ASP A 194 7.61 -1.24 34.05
CA ASP A 194 8.96 -1.50 34.58
C ASP A 194 9.98 -1.90 33.49
N ILE A 195 9.55 -2.06 32.24
CA ILE A 195 10.42 -2.55 31.15
C ILE A 195 11.24 -1.43 30.51
N PHE A 196 10.63 -0.26 30.29
CA PHE A 196 11.25 0.87 29.59
C PHE A 196 11.12 2.15 30.40
N THR A 197 12.16 2.99 30.40
CA THR A 197 12.12 4.27 31.13
C THR A 197 11.19 5.30 30.49
N ASN A 198 10.93 5.17 29.19
CA ASN A 198 10.07 6.07 28.44
C ASN A 198 9.54 5.40 27.15
N THR A 199 8.52 6.01 26.57
CA THR A 199 7.89 5.53 25.33
C THR A 199 8.80 5.60 24.11
N ASP A 200 9.68 6.60 24.00
CA ASP A 200 10.60 6.72 22.85
C ASP A 200 11.57 5.52 22.78
N THR A 201 12.03 5.00 23.93
CA THR A 201 12.85 3.77 23.98
C THR A 201 12.09 2.56 23.44
N CYS A 202 10.83 2.37 23.85
CA CYS A 202 9.97 1.30 23.33
C CYS A 202 9.74 1.45 21.82
N TYR A 203 9.49 2.67 21.35
CA TYR A 203 9.29 2.99 19.94
C TYR A 203 10.52 2.64 19.10
N VAL A 204 11.69 3.17 19.47
CA VAL A 204 12.94 2.95 18.71
C VAL A 204 13.34 1.46 18.75
N LEU A 205 13.17 0.78 19.89
CA LEU A 205 13.46 -0.65 19.99
C LEU A 205 12.50 -1.48 19.13
N SER A 206 11.23 -1.07 19.01
CA SER A 206 10.27 -1.75 18.13
C SER A 206 10.73 -1.72 16.67
N PHE A 207 11.26 -0.59 16.19
CA PHE A 207 11.84 -0.52 14.84
C PHE A 207 13.13 -1.34 14.72
N ALA A 208 13.98 -1.33 15.74
CA ALA A 208 15.17 -2.18 15.75
C ALA A 208 14.82 -3.67 15.63
N ILE A 209 13.74 -4.12 16.28
CA ILE A 209 13.20 -5.48 16.17
C ILE A 209 12.66 -5.74 14.76
N ILE A 210 11.93 -4.81 14.16
CA ILE A 210 11.39 -4.98 12.80
C ILE A 210 12.53 -5.02 11.77
N MET A 211 13.54 -4.15 11.91
CA MET A 211 14.75 -4.20 11.08
C MET A 211 15.50 -5.51 11.25
N LEU A 212 15.62 -6.02 12.49
CA LEU A 212 16.25 -7.30 12.78
C LEU A 212 15.53 -8.45 12.05
N ASN A 213 14.20 -8.44 11.98
CA ASN A 213 13.44 -9.44 11.24
C ASN A 213 13.85 -9.47 9.76
N THR A 214 13.94 -8.30 9.11
CA THR A 214 14.43 -8.20 7.73
C THR A 214 15.86 -8.71 7.62
N SER A 215 16.77 -8.30 8.52
CA SER A 215 18.17 -8.71 8.47
C SER A 215 18.39 -10.23 8.66
N LEU A 216 17.57 -10.90 9.48
CA LEU A 216 17.72 -12.33 9.74
C LEU A 216 17.05 -13.21 8.69
N HIS A 217 15.91 -12.77 8.15
CA HIS A 217 15.02 -13.62 7.34
C HIS A 217 14.93 -13.26 5.87
N ASN A 218 15.36 -12.07 5.46
CA ASN A 218 15.47 -11.74 4.03
C ASN A 218 16.66 -12.49 3.41
N PRO A 219 16.45 -13.38 2.42
CA PRO A 219 17.55 -14.11 1.76
C PRO A 219 18.58 -13.20 1.07
N SER A 220 18.21 -11.96 0.76
CA SER A 220 19.09 -10.97 0.12
C SER A 220 20.14 -10.41 1.08
N VAL A 221 19.92 -10.51 2.40
CA VAL A 221 20.87 -10.05 3.42
C VAL A 221 21.88 -11.17 3.69
N LYS A 222 23.12 -10.97 3.23
CA LYS A 222 24.20 -11.95 3.37
C LYS A 222 24.76 -12.00 4.78
N ASP A 223 24.97 -10.84 5.39
CA ASP A 223 25.55 -10.71 6.72
C ASP A 223 24.44 -10.61 7.76
N LYS A 224 24.08 -11.75 8.32
CA LYS A 224 23.05 -11.83 9.36
C LYS A 224 23.63 -11.37 10.70
N PRO A 225 23.03 -10.37 11.37
CA PRO A 225 23.56 -9.86 12.62
C PRO A 225 23.49 -10.94 13.71
N THR A 226 24.55 -11.07 14.51
CA THR A 226 24.57 -11.93 15.71
C THR A 226 23.84 -11.29 16.88
N VAL A 227 23.53 -12.07 17.92
CA VAL A 227 22.92 -11.54 19.15
C VAL A 227 23.80 -10.45 19.80
N GLU A 228 25.12 -10.62 19.80
CA GLU A 228 26.06 -9.63 20.34
C GLU A 228 26.06 -8.33 19.53
N GLN A 229 25.95 -8.43 18.20
CA GLN A 229 25.80 -7.26 17.34
C GLN A 229 24.47 -6.54 17.63
N PHE A 230 23.37 -7.26 17.79
CA PHE A 230 22.08 -6.67 18.13
C PHE A 230 22.10 -5.97 19.50
N ILE A 231 22.74 -6.57 20.51
CA ILE A 231 22.93 -5.94 21.84
C ILE A 231 23.76 -4.66 21.70
N SER A 232 24.89 -4.73 20.99
CA SER A 232 25.78 -3.59 20.77
C SER A 232 25.08 -2.42 20.05
N MET A 233 24.28 -2.73 19.02
CA MET A 233 23.53 -1.73 18.23
C MET A 233 22.50 -0.96 19.04
N ASN A 234 22.01 -1.54 20.14
CA ASN A 234 20.98 -0.96 21.01
C ASN A 234 21.53 -0.45 22.36
N ARG A 235 22.85 -0.31 22.50
CA ARG A 235 23.44 0.33 23.69
C ARG A 235 23.01 1.79 23.82
N GLY A 236 22.78 2.23 25.05
CA GLY A 236 22.34 3.58 25.39
C GLY A 236 20.89 3.93 25.03
N ILE A 237 20.12 3.00 24.43
CA ILE A 237 18.76 3.29 23.93
C ILE A 237 17.75 3.67 25.04
N ASN A 238 18.08 3.39 26.29
CA ASN A 238 17.20 3.62 27.44
C ASN A 238 17.61 4.89 28.21
N ASN A 239 17.37 6.07 27.62
CA ASN A 239 17.77 7.38 28.17
C ASN A 239 19.28 7.48 28.45
N GLY A 240 20.10 7.01 27.51
CA GLY A 240 21.55 6.96 27.65
C GLY A 240 22.06 5.72 28.41
N GLY A 241 21.17 4.96 29.05
CA GLY A 241 21.47 3.67 29.69
C GLY A 241 21.24 2.45 28.76
N ASP A 242 21.77 1.31 29.18
CA ASP A 242 21.59 0.03 28.49
C ASP A 242 20.34 -0.71 28.97
N LEU A 243 19.66 -1.42 28.07
CA LEU A 243 18.61 -2.37 28.43
C LEU A 243 19.23 -3.66 28.99
N PRO A 244 18.50 -4.40 29.84
CA PRO A 244 19.00 -5.68 30.36
C PRO A 244 19.38 -6.64 29.23
N ARG A 245 20.58 -7.22 29.31
CA ARG A 245 21.09 -8.14 28.28
C ARG A 245 20.13 -9.28 27.99
N GLY A 246 19.60 -9.93 29.03
CA GLY A 246 18.66 -11.03 28.89
C GLY A 246 17.36 -10.65 28.16
N LEU A 247 16.91 -9.39 28.27
CA LEU A 247 15.78 -8.88 27.49
C LEU A 247 16.14 -8.85 26.00
N LEU A 248 17.25 -8.21 25.63
CA LEU A 248 17.67 -8.11 24.23
C LEU A 248 17.96 -9.49 23.59
N GLU A 249 18.54 -10.41 24.36
CA GLU A 249 18.74 -11.81 23.94
C GLU A 249 17.39 -12.50 23.65
N SER A 250 16.42 -12.34 24.54
CA SER A 250 15.08 -12.94 24.35
C SER A 250 14.35 -12.38 23.13
N LEU A 251 14.49 -11.07 22.86
CA LEU A 251 13.89 -10.42 21.69
C LEU A 251 14.55 -10.92 20.39
N TYR A 252 15.88 -10.97 20.37
CA TYR A 252 16.64 -11.47 19.22
C TYR A 252 16.29 -12.93 18.92
N GLU A 253 16.28 -13.78 19.94
CA GLU A 253 16.03 -15.21 19.79
C GLU A 253 14.59 -15.50 19.34
N SER A 254 13.62 -14.73 19.83
CA SER A 254 12.23 -14.82 19.39
C SER A 254 12.08 -14.49 17.90
N ILE A 255 12.72 -13.43 17.41
CA ILE A 255 12.70 -13.09 15.98
C ILE A 255 13.46 -14.15 15.18
N ARG A 256 14.66 -14.55 15.61
CA ARG A 256 15.47 -15.56 14.90
C ARG A 256 14.72 -16.89 14.73
N THR A 257 13.95 -17.29 15.74
CA THR A 257 13.19 -18.55 15.73
C THR A 257 11.98 -18.48 14.81
N GLU A 258 11.23 -17.38 14.84
CA GLU A 258 10.02 -17.22 14.04
C GLU A 258 9.98 -15.80 13.43
N PRO A 259 9.95 -15.63 12.10
CA PRO A 259 9.76 -14.31 11.50
C PRO A 259 8.38 -13.74 11.86
N PHE A 260 8.20 -12.42 11.77
CA PHE A 260 6.86 -11.84 11.82
C PHE A 260 5.98 -12.50 10.74
N LYS A 261 4.74 -12.83 11.08
CA LYS A 261 3.73 -13.27 10.12
C LYS A 261 2.84 -12.08 9.81
N ILE A 262 2.77 -11.68 8.55
CA ILE A 262 1.84 -10.62 8.14
C ILE A 262 0.59 -11.29 7.57
N PRO A 263 -0.62 -10.86 7.96
CA PRO A 263 -1.85 -11.37 7.38
C PRO A 263 -1.84 -11.16 5.84
N GLN A 264 -2.20 -12.21 5.11
CA GLN A 264 -2.25 -12.23 3.64
C GLN A 264 -3.63 -11.76 3.18
N ASP A 265 -3.70 -10.71 2.36
CA ASP A 265 -4.94 -10.35 1.65
C ASP A 265 -4.80 -10.37 0.12
N ASP A 266 -3.58 -10.32 -0.44
CA ASP A 266 -3.38 -10.16 -1.89
C ASP A 266 -2.00 -10.60 -2.43
N GLY A 267 -1.29 -11.51 -1.75
CA GLY A 267 -0.12 -12.21 -2.32
C GLY A 267 1.12 -11.35 -2.64
N ASN A 268 1.07 -10.03 -2.40
CA ASN A 268 2.25 -9.17 -2.39
C ASN A 268 2.87 -9.18 -0.98
N ASP A 269 3.76 -10.15 -0.80
CA ASP A 269 4.49 -10.37 0.44
C ASP A 269 5.65 -9.36 0.58
N LEU A 270 5.30 -8.14 1.00
CA LEU A 270 6.23 -7.05 1.32
C LEU A 270 7.06 -7.30 2.60
N MET A 271 6.76 -8.37 3.35
CA MET A 271 7.45 -8.69 4.61
C MET A 271 8.93 -9.01 4.44
N HIS A 272 9.36 -9.43 3.24
CA HIS A 272 10.75 -9.83 3.05
C HIS A 272 11.64 -8.78 2.44
N THR A 273 11.12 -7.64 2.00
CA THR A 273 12.02 -6.67 1.38
C THR A 273 11.75 -5.24 1.75
N PHE A 274 10.53 -4.70 1.69
CA PHE A 274 10.40 -3.25 1.73
C PHE A 274 9.08 -2.84 2.37
N PHE A 275 9.16 -2.01 3.42
CA PHE A 275 8.06 -1.11 3.71
C PHE A 275 7.72 -0.37 2.41
N ASN A 276 6.45 -0.39 2.03
CA ASN A 276 5.83 0.37 0.94
C ASN A 276 6.81 1.16 0.03
N PRO A 277 7.06 0.71 -1.21
CA PRO A 277 8.05 1.34 -2.06
C PRO A 277 7.75 2.81 -2.31
N ASP A 278 8.78 3.65 -2.26
CA ASP A 278 8.71 5.08 -2.60
C ASP A 278 8.02 5.30 -3.96
N LYS A 279 8.22 4.36 -4.91
CA LYS A 279 7.47 4.25 -6.16
C LYS A 279 7.62 2.87 -6.78
N GLU A 280 6.56 2.39 -7.41
CA GLU A 280 6.62 1.21 -8.28
C GLU A 280 5.91 1.46 -9.61
N GLY A 281 6.25 0.68 -10.63
CA GLY A 281 5.68 0.87 -11.97
C GLY A 281 6.47 0.20 -13.09
N TRP A 282 5.86 0.14 -14.27
CA TRP A 282 6.50 -0.40 -15.47
C TRP A 282 7.38 0.65 -16.15
N LEU A 283 8.66 0.32 -16.38
CA LEU A 283 9.56 1.12 -17.21
C LEU A 283 10.19 0.27 -18.31
N TRP A 284 10.52 0.92 -19.41
CA TRP A 284 11.46 0.37 -20.39
C TRP A 284 12.87 0.74 -19.97
N LYS A 285 13.78 -0.25 -19.90
CA LYS A 285 15.20 0.00 -19.64
C LYS A 285 16.06 -0.43 -20.82
N GLN A 286 17.10 0.35 -21.08
CA GLN A 286 18.11 -0.03 -22.06
C GLN A 286 19.13 -1.00 -21.44
N GLY A 287 19.62 -1.96 -22.23
CA GLY A 287 20.72 -2.85 -21.84
C GLY A 287 22.09 -2.15 -21.87
N GLY A 288 23.05 -2.66 -21.09
CA GLY A 288 24.37 -2.06 -20.93
C GLY A 288 25.25 -2.28 -22.16
N ARG A 289 25.77 -3.50 -22.33
CA ARG A 289 26.62 -3.91 -23.46
C ARG A 289 25.84 -3.95 -24.78
N TYR A 290 24.63 -4.51 -24.75
CA TYR A 290 23.73 -4.56 -25.90
C TYR A 290 22.57 -3.59 -25.65
N LYS A 291 22.44 -2.57 -26.51
CA LYS A 291 21.47 -1.47 -26.36
C LYS A 291 20.03 -1.86 -26.75
N SER A 292 19.59 -3.03 -26.31
CA SER A 292 18.20 -3.48 -26.44
C SER A 292 17.33 -2.88 -25.34
N TRP A 293 16.07 -2.59 -25.65
CA TRP A 293 15.09 -2.12 -24.68
C TRP A 293 14.29 -3.29 -24.12
N LYS A 294 14.15 -3.36 -22.81
CA LYS A 294 13.37 -4.39 -22.11
C LYS A 294 12.40 -3.73 -21.14
N ARG A 295 11.14 -4.17 -21.16
CA ARG A 295 10.13 -3.75 -20.18
C ARG A 295 10.33 -4.52 -18.88
N ARG A 296 10.37 -3.82 -17.75
CA ARG A 296 10.58 -4.40 -16.41
C ARG A 296 9.70 -3.70 -15.40
N TRP A 297 9.25 -4.43 -14.39
CA TRP A 297 8.56 -3.84 -13.24
C TRP A 297 9.62 -3.30 -12.30
N PHE A 298 9.57 -2.02 -11.99
CA PHE A 298 10.52 -1.36 -11.12
C PHE A 298 9.91 -1.07 -9.77
N ILE A 299 10.72 -1.23 -8.73
CA ILE A 299 10.38 -0.89 -7.35
C ILE A 299 11.55 -0.05 -6.81
N LEU A 300 11.26 1.18 -6.41
CA LEU A 300 12.19 2.05 -5.71
C LEU A 300 11.94 1.90 -4.21
N ASN A 301 12.94 1.45 -3.47
CA ASN A 301 12.89 1.45 -2.01
C ASN A 301 14.27 1.46 -1.36
N ASP A 302 14.39 2.02 -0.16
CA ASP A 302 15.62 2.02 0.65
C ASP A 302 16.87 2.42 -0.15
N ASN A 303 16.78 3.53 -0.89
CA ASN A 303 17.85 4.06 -1.73
C ASN A 303 18.37 3.05 -2.77
N CYS A 304 17.55 2.09 -3.15
CA CYS A 304 17.85 1.08 -4.15
C CYS A 304 16.71 0.99 -5.16
N LEU A 305 17.08 0.80 -6.43
CA LEU A 305 16.14 0.57 -7.51
C LEU A 305 16.21 -0.90 -7.95
N TYR A 306 15.13 -1.62 -7.71
CA TYR A 306 14.94 -3.01 -8.05
C TYR A 306 14.18 -3.11 -9.36
N TYR A 307 14.48 -4.13 -10.18
CA TYR A 307 13.67 -4.42 -11.35
C TYR A 307 13.46 -5.92 -11.56
N PHE A 308 12.24 -6.27 -11.93
CA PHE A 308 11.73 -7.63 -12.06
C PHE A 308 11.28 -7.89 -13.50
N GLU A 309 11.26 -9.16 -13.91
CA GLU A 309 10.71 -9.51 -15.21
C GLU A 309 9.18 -9.46 -15.19
N TYR A 310 8.59 -9.96 -14.11
CA TYR A 310 7.15 -9.95 -13.83
C TYR A 310 6.86 -9.38 -12.43
N THR A 311 5.64 -8.88 -12.23
CA THR A 311 5.19 -8.36 -10.92
C THR A 311 5.08 -9.44 -9.85
N THR A 312 4.94 -10.70 -10.25
CA THR A 312 4.84 -11.87 -9.37
C THR A 312 6.20 -12.48 -9.00
N ASP A 313 7.29 -11.96 -9.56
CA ASP A 313 8.63 -12.50 -9.32
C ASP A 313 9.08 -12.21 -7.88
N LYS A 314 9.53 -13.25 -7.18
CA LYS A 314 10.04 -13.13 -5.81
C LYS A 314 11.47 -12.59 -5.74
N GLU A 315 12.24 -12.76 -6.81
CA GLU A 315 13.64 -12.33 -6.88
C GLU A 315 13.84 -11.27 -7.99
N PRO A 316 14.57 -10.18 -7.72
CA PRO A 316 14.81 -9.15 -8.70
C PRO A 316 15.74 -9.64 -9.82
N ARG A 317 15.45 -9.24 -11.05
CA ARG A 317 16.37 -9.42 -12.18
C ARG A 317 17.62 -8.55 -12.02
N GLY A 318 17.52 -7.44 -11.32
CA GLY A 318 18.69 -6.71 -10.87
C GLY A 318 18.40 -5.61 -9.86
N ILE A 319 19.47 -5.16 -9.24
CA ILE A 319 19.47 -4.22 -8.11
C ILE A 319 20.47 -3.12 -8.42
N ILE A 320 20.02 -1.87 -8.30
CA ILE A 320 20.82 -0.68 -8.54
C ILE A 320 20.80 0.16 -7.24
N PRO A 321 21.81 0.02 -6.38
CA PRO A 321 22.05 0.97 -5.30
C PRO A 321 22.15 2.39 -5.83
N LEU A 322 21.45 3.34 -5.21
CA LEU A 322 21.41 4.74 -5.64
C LEU A 322 22.47 5.61 -4.95
N GLU A 323 23.40 5.00 -4.22
CA GLU A 323 24.56 5.69 -3.65
C GLU A 323 25.45 6.28 -4.75
N ASN A 324 25.75 7.57 -4.63
CA ASN A 324 26.52 8.32 -5.61
C ASN A 324 25.92 8.27 -7.02
N ILE A 325 24.61 8.14 -7.14
CA ILE A 325 23.88 8.26 -8.41
C ILE A 325 23.21 9.62 -8.50
N SER A 326 23.12 10.18 -9.70
CA SER A 326 22.28 11.32 -10.02
C SER A 326 21.34 10.98 -11.17
N VAL A 327 20.22 11.70 -11.23
CA VAL A 327 19.19 11.51 -12.26
C VAL A 327 19.12 12.74 -13.14
N ARG A 328 18.96 12.54 -14.45
CA ARG A 328 18.67 13.62 -15.40
C ARG A 328 17.68 13.18 -16.45
N GLU A 329 16.89 14.12 -16.93
CA GLU A 329 16.04 13.93 -18.10
C GLU A 329 16.89 13.97 -19.38
N ILE A 330 16.49 13.16 -20.36
CA ILE A 330 17.18 13.10 -21.65
C ILE A 330 16.16 12.94 -22.78
N HIS A 331 16.61 13.18 -24.01
CA HIS A 331 15.85 12.84 -25.20
C HIS A 331 16.48 11.64 -25.89
N ASP A 332 15.66 10.64 -26.24
CA ASP A 332 16.08 9.47 -27.01
C ASP A 332 15.33 9.45 -28.34
N ARG A 333 16.01 9.07 -29.42
CA ARG A 333 15.42 9.03 -30.77
C ARG A 333 14.39 7.90 -30.93
N SER A 334 14.46 6.87 -30.09
CA SER A 334 13.70 5.62 -30.22
C SER A 334 12.60 5.44 -29.17
N LYS A 335 12.65 6.19 -28.07
CA LYS A 335 11.70 6.08 -26.96
C LYS A 335 11.34 7.47 -26.41
N PRO A 336 10.05 7.73 -26.12
CA PRO A 336 9.63 8.96 -25.46
C PRO A 336 9.94 8.92 -23.96
N HIS A 337 9.80 10.07 -23.29
CA HIS A 337 9.81 10.21 -21.83
C HIS A 337 11.02 9.56 -21.13
N CYS A 338 12.22 9.86 -21.64
CA CYS A 338 13.45 9.20 -21.22
C CYS A 338 14.19 9.95 -20.11
N PHE A 339 14.79 9.18 -19.21
CA PHE A 339 15.69 9.69 -18.18
C PHE A 339 16.86 8.74 -17.96
N GLU A 340 17.94 9.24 -17.36
CA GLU A 340 19.15 8.49 -17.09
C GLU A 340 19.55 8.57 -15.62
N LEU A 341 19.91 7.41 -15.06
CA LEU A 341 20.77 7.32 -13.88
C LEU A 341 22.22 7.32 -14.36
N TYR A 342 23.04 8.19 -13.78
CA TYR A 342 24.47 8.27 -14.05
C TYR A 342 25.26 8.36 -12.75
N ALA A 343 26.49 7.85 -12.77
CA ALA A 343 27.38 7.93 -11.63
C ALA A 343 27.81 9.39 -11.37
N SER A 344 27.84 9.76 -10.10
CA SER A 344 28.31 11.04 -9.58
C SER A 344 29.52 10.82 -8.67
N GLY A 345 30.33 11.85 -8.41
CA GLY A 345 31.48 11.74 -7.50
C GLY A 345 32.71 11.01 -8.05
N GLY A 346 32.87 10.93 -9.39
CA GLY A 346 34.12 10.47 -10.04
C GLY A 346 34.20 8.98 -10.38
N ALA A 347 33.14 8.19 -10.13
CA ALA A 347 33.05 6.81 -10.58
C ALA A 347 32.62 6.73 -12.07
N GLU A 348 33.25 5.87 -12.87
CA GLU A 348 32.89 5.67 -14.28
C GLU A 348 31.78 4.63 -14.50
N ILE A 349 31.57 3.73 -13.53
CA ILE A 349 30.62 2.60 -13.62
C ILE A 349 29.67 2.63 -12.42
N ILE A 350 28.38 2.43 -12.67
CA ILE A 350 27.37 2.26 -11.64
C ILE A 350 27.49 0.85 -11.06
N LYS A 351 27.77 0.77 -9.75
CA LYS A 351 27.76 -0.50 -9.01
C LYS A 351 26.34 -1.04 -8.99
N ALA A 352 26.11 -2.16 -9.65
CA ALA A 352 24.81 -2.82 -9.70
C ALA A 352 25.01 -4.32 -9.87
N CYS A 353 24.01 -5.13 -9.53
CA CYS A 353 24.01 -6.56 -9.84
C CYS A 353 22.77 -6.96 -10.65
N LYS A 354 22.88 -8.07 -11.39
CA LYS A 354 21.77 -8.66 -12.14
C LYS A 354 21.91 -10.16 -12.23
N THR A 355 20.81 -10.87 -12.45
CA THR A 355 20.83 -12.29 -12.81
C THR A 355 20.97 -12.46 -14.33
N ASP A 356 21.86 -13.36 -14.74
CA ASP A 356 21.98 -13.78 -16.15
C ASP A 356 20.90 -14.81 -16.53
N SER A 357 20.95 -15.33 -17.76
CA SER A 357 19.98 -16.32 -18.26
C SER A 357 20.04 -17.66 -17.52
N GLU A 358 21.12 -17.94 -16.80
CA GLU A 358 21.32 -19.15 -16.01
C GLU A 358 20.98 -18.93 -14.53
N GLY A 359 20.48 -17.73 -14.18
CA GLY A 359 20.11 -17.36 -12.81
C GLY A 359 21.30 -16.96 -11.94
N LYS A 360 22.51 -16.85 -12.49
CA LYS A 360 23.70 -16.46 -11.72
C LYS A 360 23.75 -14.95 -11.52
N VAL A 361 24.03 -14.51 -10.30
CA VAL A 361 24.23 -13.09 -9.98
C VAL A 361 25.58 -12.62 -10.53
N VAL A 362 25.54 -11.62 -11.40
CA VAL A 362 26.71 -11.00 -12.04
C VAL A 362 26.67 -9.48 -11.88
N GLU A 363 27.85 -8.85 -11.87
CA GLU A 363 27.96 -7.39 -11.79
C GLU A 363 27.48 -6.70 -13.08
N GLY A 364 26.72 -5.62 -12.90
CA GLY A 364 26.25 -4.76 -13.98
C GLY A 364 27.38 -3.90 -14.54
N LYS A 365 27.59 -3.96 -15.85
CA LYS A 365 28.61 -3.14 -16.55
C LYS A 365 28.01 -1.88 -17.16
N HIS A 366 27.21 -1.15 -16.39
CA HIS A 366 26.49 0.04 -16.86
C HIS A 366 27.24 1.30 -16.44
N THR A 367 27.63 2.13 -17.41
CA THR A 367 28.07 3.51 -17.15
C THR A 367 26.88 4.44 -16.88
N VAL A 368 25.75 4.15 -17.55
CA VAL A 368 24.45 4.79 -17.32
C VAL A 368 23.32 3.76 -17.41
N TYR A 369 22.24 4.01 -16.68
CA TYR A 369 20.96 3.32 -16.87
C TYR A 369 19.97 4.27 -17.53
N ARG A 370 19.71 4.05 -18.82
CA ARG A 370 18.68 4.75 -19.57
C ARG A 370 17.33 4.06 -19.43
N MET A 371 16.32 4.83 -19.09
CA MET A 371 14.94 4.38 -18.88
C MET A 371 13.94 5.26 -19.64
N SER A 372 12.77 4.70 -19.92
CA SER A 372 11.65 5.36 -20.61
C SER A 372 10.34 4.99 -19.93
N ALA A 373 9.57 6.01 -19.55
CA ALA A 373 8.25 5.87 -18.95
C ALA A 373 7.15 5.84 -20.02
N ALA A 374 5.94 5.42 -19.63
CA ALA A 374 4.81 5.33 -20.54
C ALA A 374 4.20 6.71 -20.87
N THR A 375 4.22 7.63 -19.92
CA THR A 375 3.73 9.01 -20.07
C THR A 375 4.73 10.01 -19.50
N GLU A 376 4.53 11.28 -19.83
CA GLU A 376 5.36 12.38 -19.32
C GLU A 376 5.18 12.57 -17.81
N GLU A 377 3.95 12.44 -17.31
CA GLU A 377 3.64 12.54 -15.88
C GLU A 377 4.34 11.43 -15.09
N ASP A 378 4.34 10.19 -15.61
CA ASP A 378 5.01 9.08 -14.96
C ASP A 378 6.54 9.26 -14.97
N GLN A 379 7.11 9.78 -16.06
CA GLN A 379 8.53 10.16 -16.10
C GLN A 379 8.87 11.20 -15.03
N GLN A 380 8.10 12.29 -14.95
CA GLN A 380 8.33 13.36 -13.99
C GLN A 380 8.25 12.83 -12.56
N GLU A 381 7.27 11.96 -12.27
CA GLU A 381 7.13 11.35 -10.95
C GLU A 381 8.29 10.38 -10.64
N TRP A 382 8.74 9.58 -11.60
CA TRP A 382 9.94 8.72 -11.43
C TRP A 382 11.19 9.56 -11.13
N VAL A 383 11.45 10.59 -11.92
CA VAL A 383 12.61 11.48 -11.74
C VAL A 383 12.55 12.17 -10.37
N LYS A 384 11.38 12.67 -9.97
CA LYS A 384 11.15 13.30 -8.68
C LYS A 384 11.42 12.34 -7.52
N ARG A 385 10.81 11.14 -7.53
CA ARG A 385 10.96 10.15 -6.44
C ARG A 385 12.39 9.62 -6.34
N LEU A 386 13.04 9.36 -7.47
CA LEU A 386 14.44 8.95 -7.48
C LEU A 386 15.35 10.04 -6.91
N THR A 387 15.13 11.31 -7.31
CA THR A 387 15.90 12.45 -6.78
C THR A 387 15.67 12.63 -5.28
N GLN A 388 14.44 12.46 -4.81
CA GLN A 388 14.09 12.49 -3.38
C GLN A 388 14.76 11.34 -2.61
N SER A 389 14.66 10.10 -3.08
CA SER A 389 15.28 8.93 -2.45
C SER A 389 16.81 9.05 -2.40
N ILE A 390 17.43 9.65 -3.43
CA ILE A 390 18.86 9.98 -3.46
C ILE A 390 19.23 11.07 -2.43
N SER A 391 18.32 11.99 -2.11
CA SER A 391 18.60 13.16 -1.27
C SER A 391 18.12 13.06 0.18
N HIS A 392 17.10 12.25 0.50
CA HIS A 392 16.43 12.29 1.80
C HIS A 392 15.52 11.07 2.05
N ASN A 393 15.60 10.42 3.21
CA ASN A 393 14.61 9.43 3.67
C ASN A 393 13.90 9.98 4.92
N PRO A 394 12.72 10.61 4.77
CA PRO A 394 11.99 11.25 5.87
C PRO A 394 11.69 10.30 7.03
N PHE A 395 11.48 9.02 6.75
CA PHE A 395 11.23 8.01 7.78
C PHE A 395 12.48 7.71 8.60
N TYR A 396 13.63 7.59 7.93
CA TYR A 396 14.92 7.48 8.60
C TYR A 396 15.22 8.73 9.45
N ASP A 397 14.88 9.93 8.97
CA ASP A 397 15.05 11.15 9.74
C ASP A 397 14.18 11.20 11.00
N ILE A 398 12.92 10.73 10.92
CA ILE A 398 12.05 10.57 12.10
C ILE A 398 12.71 9.59 13.10
N LEU A 399 13.21 8.45 12.63
CA LEU A 399 13.90 7.47 13.48
C LEU A 399 15.16 8.06 14.12
N VAL A 400 15.95 8.84 13.38
CA VAL A 400 17.15 9.52 13.91
C VAL A 400 16.77 10.58 14.93
N GLN A 401 15.73 11.37 14.69
CA GLN A 401 15.23 12.38 15.64
C GLN A 401 14.73 11.73 16.93
N ARG A 402 13.93 10.65 16.82
CA ARG A 402 13.43 9.88 17.97
C ARG A 402 14.57 9.20 18.72
N LYS A 403 15.56 8.66 18.02
CA LYS A 403 16.77 8.09 18.64
C LYS A 403 17.56 9.16 19.41
N LYS A 404 17.71 10.37 18.85
CA LYS A 404 18.33 11.50 19.58
C LYS A 404 17.54 11.85 20.84
N LYS A 405 16.21 11.94 20.75
CA LYS A 405 15.32 12.23 21.89
C LYS A 405 15.41 11.17 22.99
N ALA A 406 15.40 9.89 22.60
CA ALA A 406 15.59 8.75 23.51
C ALA A 406 16.99 8.71 24.16
N LEU A 407 17.97 9.43 23.60
CA LEU A 407 19.31 9.58 24.16
C LEU A 407 19.47 10.88 24.97
N SER A 408 18.66 11.92 24.72
CA SER A 408 18.87 13.29 25.21
C SER A 408 18.04 13.70 26.42
N ASN A 409 17.05 12.91 26.86
CA ASN A 409 16.27 13.18 28.08
C ASN A 409 17.04 12.78 29.35
N SER A 410 18.31 13.18 29.43
CA SER A 410 19.24 12.99 30.56
C SER A 410 19.02 14.01 31.67
#